data_AF-A0AB37YVX2-F1
#
_entry.id   AF-A0AB37YVX2-F1
#
_cell.length_a   1.000
_cell.length_b   1.000
_cell.length_c   1.000
_cell.angle_alpha   90.00
_cell.angle_beta   90.00
_cell.angle_gamma   90.00
#
_symmetry.space_group_name_H-M   'P 1'
#
loop_
_entity.id
_entity.type
_entity.pdbx_description
1 polymer ?
#
loop_
_entity_poly.entity_id
_entity_poly.type
_entity_poly.pdbx_seq_one_letter_code
_entity_poly.pdbx_strand_id
1 'polypeptide(L)'
;MLNDLESKLQSLLERNITAVSELENWLLDEQSVTAEIEEEITSSLIATYRDTNDRNKRNLHMYNQNTIQPLLKKYNAKFDQKFIESPFSDLLDEQKYSFMKKARLIKSKMFNDKNIALTIKEQELIAKYREIMSNISINWEGEQKTYAYVKAKLDNPNRTIREKAWYALCEARSIVKIEIDCIMNELIQLRNEIALHAGFNNYSEYAFKQKNRDYCIEECYKLHESIEKYVVPIWEQLGSLSKKNLGVKKYRPWDLTPSNLPKTPFQNAIDLLNGVEEIFRKTDLYFYEKFIHIRKAGFIDVEERENKAPGAACFTLPHSKEVFVYSNFSPSFYAINALIHEVGHAFHFYKQFNNDSSM
;
A
#
# COMPACT_ATOMS: atom_id res chain seq x y z
N MET A 1 18.43 20.21 -12.11
CA MET A 1 17.74 19.19 -11.30
C MET A 1 17.50 17.90 -12.07
N LEU A 2 16.64 17.85 -13.10
CA LEU A 2 16.41 16.61 -13.87
C LEU A 2 17.69 16.13 -14.61
N ASN A 3 18.38 17.05 -15.30
CA ASN A 3 19.63 16.72 -16.01
C ASN A 3 20.73 16.24 -15.05
N ASP A 4 20.79 16.80 -13.84
CA ASP A 4 21.76 16.38 -12.82
C ASP A 4 21.44 14.98 -12.30
N LEU A 5 20.16 14.69 -12.10
CA LEU A 5 19.67 13.36 -11.72
C LEU A 5 19.96 12.32 -12.80
N GLU A 6 19.64 12.62 -14.05
CA GLU A 6 19.94 11.72 -15.18
C GLU A 6 21.44 11.50 -15.33
N SER A 7 22.26 12.55 -15.16
CA SER A 7 23.72 12.45 -15.16
C SER A 7 24.24 11.54 -14.03
N LYS A 8 23.70 11.66 -12.81
CA LYS A 8 24.02 10.76 -11.69
C LYS A 8 23.69 9.29 -12.01
N LEU A 9 22.48 9.04 -12.51
CA LEU A 9 22.05 7.69 -12.89
C LEU A 9 22.87 7.11 -14.06
N GLN A 10 23.21 7.95 -15.03
CA GLN A 10 24.04 7.56 -16.17
C GLN A 10 25.47 7.23 -15.75
N SER A 11 26.06 8.03 -14.86
CA SER A 11 27.39 7.77 -14.28
C SER A 11 27.44 6.41 -13.56
N LEU A 12 26.40 6.05 -12.80
CA LEU A 12 26.29 4.71 -12.21
C LEU A 12 26.20 3.62 -13.26
N LEU A 13 25.44 3.82 -14.32
CA LEU A 13 25.27 2.84 -15.40
C LEU A 13 26.60 2.58 -16.14
N GLU A 14 27.36 3.64 -16.43
CA GLU A 14 28.59 3.60 -17.21
C GLU A 14 29.82 3.17 -16.40
N ARG A 15 29.70 3.10 -15.06
CA ARG A 15 30.80 2.69 -14.20
C ARG A 15 31.32 1.30 -14.57
N ASN A 16 32.62 1.21 -14.88
CA ASN A 16 33.28 -0.07 -15.12
C ASN A 16 33.43 -0.84 -13.81
N ILE A 17 33.14 -2.13 -13.86
CA ILE A 17 33.24 -3.06 -12.72
C ILE A 17 34.22 -4.15 -13.12
N THR A 18 35.29 -4.30 -12.35
CA THR A 18 36.42 -5.20 -12.66
C THR A 18 36.74 -6.19 -11.54
N ALA A 19 36.04 -6.09 -10.40
CA ALA A 19 36.15 -7.01 -9.28
C ALA A 19 34.81 -7.14 -8.53
N VAL A 20 34.68 -8.21 -7.71
CA VAL A 20 33.49 -8.44 -6.87
C VAL A 20 33.26 -7.29 -5.89
N SER A 21 34.32 -6.80 -5.23
CA SER A 21 34.22 -5.66 -4.30
C SER A 21 33.74 -4.37 -4.99
N GLU A 22 34.10 -4.16 -6.26
CA GLU A 22 33.60 -3.03 -7.06
C GLU A 22 32.11 -3.19 -7.40
N LEU A 23 31.64 -4.43 -7.63
CA LEU A 23 30.22 -4.70 -7.82
C LEU A 23 29.43 -4.43 -6.54
N GLU A 24 29.94 -4.87 -5.38
CA GLU A 24 29.31 -4.60 -4.08
C GLU A 24 29.21 -3.09 -3.80
N ASN A 25 30.28 -2.33 -4.05
CA ASN A 25 30.27 -0.88 -3.92
C ASN A 25 29.30 -0.22 -4.90
N TRP A 26 29.22 -0.73 -6.14
CA TRP A 26 28.26 -0.24 -7.11
C TRP A 26 26.81 -0.49 -6.67
N LEU A 27 26.49 -1.66 -6.09
CA LEU A 27 25.16 -1.96 -5.55
C LEU A 27 24.79 -1.02 -4.39
N LEU A 28 25.74 -0.70 -3.51
CA LEU A 28 25.54 0.25 -2.41
C LEU A 28 25.26 1.67 -2.94
N ASP A 29 26.02 2.12 -3.94
CA ASP A 29 25.80 3.43 -4.54
C ASP A 29 24.48 3.50 -5.32
N GLU A 30 24.12 2.44 -6.04
CA GLU A 30 22.82 2.30 -6.71
C GLU A 30 21.68 2.39 -5.69
N GLN A 31 21.78 1.67 -4.57
CA GLN A 31 20.80 1.72 -3.49
C GLN A 31 20.68 3.11 -2.90
N SER A 32 21.81 3.78 -2.60
CA SER A 32 21.84 5.11 -2.01
C SER A 32 21.17 6.16 -2.91
N VAL A 33 21.54 6.19 -4.19
CA VAL A 33 20.95 7.12 -5.17
C VAL A 33 19.47 6.83 -5.37
N THR A 34 19.08 5.56 -5.43
CA THR A 34 17.66 5.18 -5.56
C THR A 34 16.87 5.61 -4.34
N ALA A 35 17.40 5.42 -3.13
CA ALA A 35 16.77 5.82 -1.88
C ALA A 35 16.55 7.34 -1.80
N GLU A 36 17.51 8.16 -2.24
CA GLU A 36 17.35 9.62 -2.32
C GLU A 36 16.14 10.01 -3.18
N ILE A 37 16.02 9.39 -4.35
CA ILE A 37 14.95 9.69 -5.31
C ILE A 37 13.60 9.21 -4.77
N GLU A 38 13.54 8.00 -4.23
CA GLU A 38 12.33 7.41 -3.66
C GLU A 38 11.82 8.20 -2.46
N GLU A 39 12.73 8.71 -1.62
CA GLU A 39 12.38 9.57 -0.49
C GLU A 39 11.77 10.89 -0.95
N GLU A 40 12.30 11.55 -1.98
CA GLU A 40 11.74 12.78 -2.53
C GLU A 40 10.35 12.54 -3.16
N ILE A 41 10.18 11.43 -3.90
CA ILE A 41 8.88 11.03 -4.45
C ILE A 41 7.87 10.81 -3.32
N THR A 42 8.28 10.10 -2.27
CA THR A 42 7.42 9.79 -1.11
C THR A 42 7.10 11.05 -0.30
N SER A 43 8.06 11.95 -0.14
CA SER A 43 7.89 13.21 0.59
C SER A 43 6.87 14.12 -0.09
N SER A 44 6.89 14.24 -1.43
CA SER A 44 5.89 15.03 -2.15
C SER A 44 4.49 14.39 -2.13
N LEU A 45 4.42 13.05 -2.10
CA LEU A 45 3.17 12.32 -1.86
C LEU A 45 2.61 12.59 -0.46
N ILE A 46 3.43 12.45 0.59
CA ILE A 46 3.05 12.78 1.97
C ILE A 46 2.55 14.22 2.04
N ALA A 47 3.28 15.17 1.46
CA ALA A 47 2.88 16.58 1.44
C ALA A 47 1.49 16.77 0.80
N THR A 48 1.23 16.11 -0.33
CA THR A 48 -0.08 16.15 -1.00
C THR A 48 -1.19 15.51 -0.15
N TYR A 49 -0.89 14.43 0.57
CA TYR A 49 -1.87 13.80 1.46
C TYR A 49 -2.22 14.68 2.65
N ARG A 50 -1.23 15.40 3.18
CA ARG A 50 -1.42 16.32 4.32
C ARG A 50 -2.27 17.54 3.99
N ASP A 51 -2.33 17.92 2.71
CA ASP A 51 -3.13 19.02 2.15
C ASP A 51 -3.34 18.85 0.64
N THR A 52 -4.50 18.31 0.28
CA THR A 52 -4.90 18.02 -1.10
C THR A 52 -5.32 19.27 -1.89
N ASN A 53 -5.53 20.40 -1.22
CA ASN A 53 -5.93 21.63 -1.90
C ASN A 53 -4.71 22.41 -2.41
N ASP A 54 -3.57 22.28 -1.73
CA ASP A 54 -2.31 22.92 -2.13
C ASP A 54 -1.89 22.54 -3.55
N ARG A 55 -1.94 23.52 -4.45
CA ARG A 55 -1.59 23.33 -5.87
C ARG A 55 -0.10 23.06 -6.07
N ASN A 56 0.77 23.65 -5.26
CA ASN A 56 2.22 23.48 -5.40
C ASN A 56 2.63 22.05 -5.01
N LYS A 57 2.11 21.54 -3.88
CA LYS A 57 2.35 20.16 -3.45
C LYS A 57 1.85 19.15 -4.48
N ARG A 58 0.64 19.36 -5.02
CA ARG A 58 0.08 18.52 -6.09
C ARG A 58 0.90 18.57 -7.36
N ASN A 59 1.32 19.75 -7.81
CA ASN A 59 2.12 19.88 -9.03
C ASN A 59 3.48 19.19 -8.88
N LEU A 60 4.14 19.31 -7.72
CA LEU A 60 5.38 18.59 -7.44
C LEU A 60 5.16 17.07 -7.42
N HIS A 61 4.10 16.60 -6.77
CA HIS A 61 3.75 15.18 -6.77
C HIS A 61 3.48 14.66 -8.19
N MET A 62 2.70 15.37 -9.00
CA MET A 62 2.46 15.00 -10.41
C MET A 62 3.74 15.01 -11.23
N TYR A 63 4.63 15.99 -11.03
CA TYR A 63 5.94 16.01 -11.69
C TYR A 63 6.78 14.78 -11.32
N ASN A 64 6.84 14.44 -10.03
CA ASN A 64 7.54 13.25 -9.54
C ASN A 64 6.95 11.96 -10.13
N GLN A 65 5.61 11.84 -10.20
CA GLN A 65 4.92 10.67 -10.77
C GLN A 65 5.10 10.55 -12.30
N ASN A 66 5.05 11.66 -13.03
CA ASN A 66 5.02 11.64 -14.49
C ASN A 66 6.41 11.77 -15.13
N THR A 67 7.41 12.26 -14.39
CA THR A 67 8.75 12.53 -14.92
C THR A 67 9.82 11.72 -14.18
N ILE A 68 9.89 11.85 -12.86
CA ILE A 68 10.98 11.25 -12.07
C ILE A 68 10.82 9.74 -11.94
N GLN A 69 9.63 9.26 -11.58
CA GLN A 69 9.38 7.83 -11.38
C GLN A 69 9.55 7.01 -12.67
N PRO A 70 9.08 7.45 -13.86
CA PRO A 70 9.35 6.75 -15.12
C PRO A 70 10.83 6.73 -15.49
N LEU A 71 11.56 7.83 -15.26
CA LEU A 71 13.01 7.89 -15.45
C LEU A 71 13.72 6.86 -14.57
N LEU A 72 13.40 6.83 -13.26
CA LEU A 72 13.97 5.86 -12.33
C LEU A 72 13.65 4.42 -12.75
N LYS A 73 12.39 4.13 -13.14
CA LYS A 73 12.02 2.79 -13.64
C LYS A 73 12.85 2.36 -14.85
N LYS A 74 13.10 3.28 -15.80
CA LYS A 74 13.95 3.04 -16.98
C LYS A 74 15.38 2.69 -16.56
N TYR A 75 15.97 3.45 -15.63
CA TYR A 75 17.33 3.18 -15.16
C TYR A 75 17.42 1.90 -14.33
N ASN A 76 16.44 1.61 -13.46
CA ASN A 76 16.40 0.35 -12.71
C ASN A 76 16.41 -0.87 -13.62
N ALA A 77 15.68 -0.84 -14.75
CA ALA A 77 15.74 -1.92 -15.73
C ALA A 77 17.14 -2.07 -16.36
N LYS A 78 17.84 -0.96 -16.63
CA LYS A 78 19.21 -0.99 -17.12
C LYS A 78 20.21 -1.46 -16.06
N PHE A 79 20.01 -1.11 -14.80
CA PHE A 79 20.82 -1.59 -13.68
C PHE A 79 20.62 -3.08 -13.44
N ASP A 80 19.39 -3.59 -13.53
CA ASP A 80 19.10 -5.02 -13.50
C ASP A 80 19.84 -5.76 -14.62
N GLN A 81 19.83 -5.21 -15.84
CA GLN A 81 20.54 -5.80 -16.97
C GLN A 81 22.06 -5.78 -16.78
N LYS A 82 22.64 -4.64 -16.39
CA LYS A 82 24.06 -4.49 -16.07
C LYS A 82 24.51 -5.47 -14.99
N PHE A 83 23.69 -5.66 -13.96
CA PHE A 83 23.94 -6.63 -12.91
C PHE A 83 23.97 -8.05 -13.47
N ILE A 84 22.98 -8.46 -14.26
CA ILE A 84 22.92 -9.82 -14.80
C ILE A 84 24.05 -10.11 -15.78
N GLU A 85 24.50 -9.11 -16.55
CA GLU A 85 25.61 -9.24 -17.51
C GLU A 85 27.00 -9.22 -16.84
N SER A 86 27.09 -8.79 -15.58
CA SER A 86 28.35 -8.73 -14.85
C SER A 86 28.86 -10.15 -14.55
N PRO A 87 30.12 -10.49 -14.90
CA PRO A 87 30.70 -11.80 -14.60
C PRO A 87 30.92 -12.01 -13.10
N PHE A 88 30.78 -10.96 -12.29
CA PHE A 88 30.96 -10.99 -10.84
C PHE A 88 29.68 -11.29 -10.05
N SER A 89 28.50 -11.25 -10.69
CA SER A 89 27.21 -11.38 -10.01
C SER A 89 26.98 -12.77 -9.42
N ASP A 90 27.50 -13.81 -10.08
CA ASP A 90 27.46 -15.19 -9.56
C ASP A 90 28.46 -15.43 -8.41
N LEU A 91 29.43 -14.52 -8.22
CA LEU A 91 30.45 -14.60 -7.17
C LEU A 91 30.05 -13.88 -5.87
N LEU A 92 28.92 -13.18 -5.86
CA LEU A 92 28.40 -12.52 -4.66
C LEU A 92 27.94 -13.55 -3.61
N ASP A 93 28.13 -13.22 -2.34
CA ASP A 93 27.72 -14.05 -1.21
C ASP A 93 26.21 -14.36 -1.25
N GLU A 94 25.88 -15.65 -1.33
CA GLU A 94 24.50 -16.15 -1.38
C GLU A 94 23.73 -15.86 -0.09
N GLN A 95 24.40 -15.78 1.07
CA GLN A 95 23.71 -15.47 2.33
C GLN A 95 23.15 -14.04 2.34
N LYS A 96 23.84 -13.12 1.66
CA LYS A 96 23.48 -11.70 1.64
C LYS A 96 22.66 -11.30 0.41
N TYR A 97 22.98 -11.84 -0.77
CA TYR A 97 22.48 -11.32 -2.05
C TYR A 97 21.50 -12.24 -2.79
N SER A 98 21.19 -13.43 -2.27
CA SER A 98 20.39 -14.44 -2.99
C SER A 98 19.01 -13.93 -3.41
N PHE A 99 18.30 -13.20 -2.54
CA PHE A 99 16.98 -12.66 -2.86
C PHE A 99 17.05 -11.58 -3.94
N MET A 100 17.94 -10.59 -3.79
CA MET A 100 18.15 -9.55 -4.80
C MET A 100 18.51 -10.16 -6.16
N LYS A 101 19.46 -11.11 -6.21
CA LYS A 101 19.84 -11.84 -7.42
C LYS A 101 18.63 -12.48 -8.10
N LYS A 102 17.84 -13.23 -7.32
CA LYS A 102 16.61 -13.88 -7.81
C LYS A 102 15.62 -12.86 -8.36
N ALA A 103 15.36 -11.77 -7.63
CA ALA A 103 14.41 -10.75 -8.03
C ALA A 103 14.82 -10.04 -9.33
N ARG A 104 16.08 -9.62 -9.45
CA ARG A 104 16.62 -8.99 -10.66
C ARG A 104 16.54 -9.94 -11.87
N LEU A 105 16.95 -11.20 -11.69
CA LEU A 105 16.91 -12.21 -12.74
C LEU A 105 15.48 -12.47 -13.23
N ILE A 106 14.52 -12.61 -12.31
CA ILE A 106 13.11 -12.81 -12.68
C ILE A 106 12.60 -11.61 -13.46
N LYS A 107 12.87 -10.38 -12.98
CA LYS A 107 12.42 -9.16 -13.66
C LYS A 107 12.99 -9.01 -15.07
N SER A 108 14.27 -9.31 -15.27
CA SER A 108 14.90 -9.30 -16.60
C SER A 108 14.34 -10.40 -17.51
N LYS A 109 14.18 -11.64 -17.03
CA LYS A 109 13.59 -12.74 -17.82
C LYS A 109 12.15 -12.50 -18.24
N MET A 110 11.39 -11.78 -17.40
CA MET A 110 9.99 -11.44 -17.68
C MET A 110 9.84 -10.17 -18.53
N PHE A 111 10.92 -9.45 -18.79
CA PHE A 111 10.89 -8.25 -19.60
C PHE A 111 10.53 -8.58 -21.05
N ASN A 112 9.55 -7.85 -21.59
CA ASN A 112 9.16 -7.93 -22.99
C ASN A 112 8.72 -6.56 -23.47
N ASP A 113 9.37 -6.02 -24.50
CA ASP A 113 9.08 -4.69 -25.05
C ASP A 113 7.62 -4.53 -25.50
N LYS A 114 6.98 -5.61 -25.97
CA LYS A 114 5.56 -5.60 -26.35
C LYS A 114 4.63 -5.28 -25.18
N ASN A 115 5.07 -5.57 -23.95
CA ASN A 115 4.29 -5.33 -22.74
C ASN A 115 4.35 -3.87 -22.26
N ILE A 116 5.22 -3.02 -22.83
CA ILE A 116 5.34 -1.62 -22.40
C ILE A 116 4.02 -0.88 -22.64
N ALA A 117 3.49 -0.94 -23.87
CA ALA A 117 2.24 -0.28 -24.22
C ALA A 117 1.05 -0.84 -23.43
N LEU A 118 1.01 -2.16 -23.22
CA LEU A 118 -0.02 -2.82 -22.42
C LEU A 118 0.03 -2.35 -20.96
N THR A 119 1.23 -2.26 -20.37
CA THR A 119 1.39 -1.81 -18.98
C THR A 119 0.94 -0.35 -18.81
N ILE A 120 1.20 0.52 -19.78
CA ILE A 120 0.71 1.91 -19.77
C ILE A 120 -0.82 1.92 -19.74
N LYS A 121 -1.44 1.19 -20.66
CA LYS A 121 -2.91 1.06 -20.73
C LYS A 121 -3.51 0.43 -19.46
N GLU A 122 -2.82 -0.52 -18.83
CA GLU A 122 -3.21 -1.05 -17.51
C GLU A 122 -3.29 0.06 -16.46
N GLN A 123 -2.27 0.93 -16.39
CA GLN A 123 -2.23 2.03 -15.43
C GLN A 123 -3.32 3.07 -15.70
N GLU A 124 -3.60 3.38 -16.98
CA GLU A 124 -4.71 4.27 -17.37
C GLU A 124 -6.06 3.74 -16.88
N LEU A 125 -6.32 2.44 -17.08
CA LEU A 125 -7.55 1.78 -16.61
C LEU A 125 -7.65 1.76 -15.08
N ILE A 126 -6.55 1.51 -14.38
CA ILE A 126 -6.49 1.58 -12.91
C ILE A 126 -6.77 3.02 -12.42
N ALA A 127 -6.21 4.03 -13.08
CA ALA A 127 -6.45 5.44 -12.75
C ALA A 127 -7.93 5.81 -12.97
N LYS A 128 -8.51 5.42 -14.12
CA LYS A 128 -9.92 5.65 -14.43
C LYS A 128 -10.85 4.98 -13.40
N TYR A 129 -10.56 3.74 -13.01
CA TYR A 129 -11.32 3.07 -11.95
C TYR A 129 -11.28 3.85 -10.63
N ARG A 130 -10.10 4.34 -10.23
CA ARG A 130 -9.95 5.14 -9.00
C ARG A 130 -10.75 6.43 -9.07
N GLU A 131 -10.71 7.14 -10.19
CA GLU A 131 -11.46 8.38 -10.42
C GLU A 131 -12.98 8.15 -10.31
N ILE A 132 -13.51 7.13 -10.98
CA ILE A 132 -14.93 6.77 -10.89
C ILE A 132 -15.31 6.52 -9.43
N MET A 133 -14.53 5.70 -8.72
CA MET A 133 -14.82 5.35 -7.33
C MET A 133 -14.72 6.54 -6.37
N SER A 134 -13.79 7.48 -6.60
CA SER A 134 -13.66 8.68 -5.76
C SER A 134 -14.77 9.70 -5.99
N ASN A 135 -15.34 9.74 -7.21
CA ASN A 135 -16.38 10.69 -7.60
C ASN A 135 -17.81 10.22 -7.24
N ILE A 136 -17.96 9.05 -6.63
CA ILE A 136 -19.27 8.58 -6.15
C ILE A 136 -19.80 9.52 -5.06
N SER A 137 -20.89 10.21 -5.39
CA SER A 137 -21.67 11.05 -4.47
C SER A 137 -23.03 10.41 -4.19
N ILE A 138 -23.49 10.52 -2.95
CA ILE A 138 -24.72 9.93 -2.46
C ILE A 138 -25.56 11.06 -1.85
N ASN A 139 -26.82 11.18 -2.30
CA ASN A 139 -27.78 12.06 -1.62
C ASN A 139 -28.18 11.43 -0.27
N TRP A 140 -27.61 11.96 0.80
CA TRP A 140 -27.86 11.51 2.16
C TRP A 140 -28.56 12.63 2.93
N GLU A 141 -29.85 12.47 3.19
CA GLU A 141 -30.65 13.41 4.01
C GLU A 141 -30.78 14.81 3.39
N GLY A 142 -30.83 14.88 2.05
CA GLY A 142 -30.97 16.13 1.31
C GLY A 142 -29.64 16.79 0.98
N GLU A 143 -28.52 16.23 1.44
CA GLU A 143 -27.17 16.74 1.17
C GLU A 143 -26.37 15.73 0.36
N GLN A 144 -25.54 16.23 -0.55
CA GLN A 144 -24.57 15.39 -1.26
C GLN A 144 -23.42 15.02 -0.32
N LYS A 145 -23.24 13.72 -0.10
CA LYS A 145 -22.20 13.17 0.77
C LYS A 145 -21.33 12.18 0.00
N THR A 146 -20.07 12.09 0.40
CA THR A 146 -19.13 11.13 -0.19
C THR A 146 -19.49 9.69 0.18
N TYR A 147 -19.05 8.74 -0.64
CA TYR A 147 -19.20 7.30 -0.36
C TYR A 147 -18.67 6.91 1.04
N ALA A 148 -17.51 7.44 1.43
CA ALA A 148 -16.88 7.17 2.72
C ALA A 148 -17.71 7.65 3.91
N TYR A 149 -18.32 8.84 3.82
CA TYR A 149 -19.20 9.38 4.85
C TYR A 149 -20.40 8.47 5.10
N VAL A 150 -21.06 8.00 4.03
CA VAL A 150 -22.21 7.10 4.14
C VAL A 150 -21.79 5.71 4.64
N LYS A 151 -20.62 5.21 4.21
CA LYS A 151 -20.06 3.94 4.71
C LYS A 151 -19.86 3.96 6.23
N ALA A 152 -19.39 5.07 6.80
CA ALA A 152 -19.23 5.20 8.26
C ALA A 152 -20.56 5.11 9.03
N LYS A 153 -21.72 5.33 8.37
CA LYS A 153 -23.03 5.15 9.00
C LYS A 153 -23.39 3.68 9.23
N LEU A 154 -22.66 2.74 8.63
CA LEU A 154 -22.80 1.30 8.92
C LEU A 154 -22.38 0.94 10.36
N ASP A 155 -21.64 1.81 11.06
CA ASP A 155 -21.27 1.58 12.46
C ASP A 155 -22.26 2.23 13.44
N ASN A 156 -23.33 2.88 12.95
CA ASN A 156 -24.27 3.60 13.81
C ASN A 156 -25.03 2.63 14.74
N PRO A 157 -25.23 2.96 16.04
CA PRO A 157 -25.99 2.11 16.96
C PRO A 157 -27.44 1.89 16.49
N ASN A 158 -28.03 2.87 15.79
CA ASN A 158 -29.38 2.75 15.22
C ASN A 158 -29.37 1.89 13.95
N ARG A 159 -30.03 0.73 14.03
CA ARG A 159 -30.16 -0.22 12.93
C ARG A 159 -30.80 0.35 11.68
N THR A 160 -31.78 1.25 11.81
CA THR A 160 -32.45 1.88 10.67
C THR A 160 -31.49 2.77 9.88
N ILE A 161 -30.57 3.45 10.56
CA ILE A 161 -29.52 4.26 9.92
C ILE A 161 -28.57 3.35 9.14
N ARG A 162 -28.14 2.23 9.74
CA ARG A 162 -27.27 1.25 9.06
C ARG A 162 -27.94 0.66 7.82
N GLU A 163 -29.23 0.32 7.92
CA GLU A 163 -30.01 -0.24 6.81
C GLU A 163 -30.12 0.74 5.65
N LYS A 164 -30.50 2.00 5.93
CA LYS A 164 -30.56 3.08 4.93
C LYS A 164 -29.20 3.31 4.28
N ALA A 165 -28.12 3.31 5.07
CA ALA A 165 -26.75 3.47 4.56
C ALA A 165 -26.36 2.34 3.63
N TRP A 166 -26.64 1.09 4.01
CA TRP A 166 -26.34 -0.08 3.18
C TRP A 166 -27.01 0.01 1.81
N TYR A 167 -28.31 0.30 1.75
CA TYR A 167 -29.01 0.43 0.47
C TYR A 167 -28.48 1.58 -0.37
N ALA A 168 -28.23 2.76 0.23
CA ALA A 168 -27.66 3.90 -0.48
C ALA A 168 -26.28 3.59 -1.09
N LEU A 169 -25.43 2.84 -0.38
CA LEU A 169 -24.12 2.40 -0.90
C LEU A 169 -24.27 1.40 -2.06
N CYS A 170 -25.23 0.48 -1.97
CA CYS A 170 -25.54 -0.46 -3.04
C CYS A 170 -26.06 0.24 -4.29
N GLU A 171 -26.98 1.20 -4.14
CA GLU A 171 -27.53 2.00 -5.23
C GLU A 171 -26.45 2.87 -5.89
N ALA A 172 -25.63 3.54 -5.09
CA ALA A 172 -24.53 4.34 -5.63
C ALA A 172 -23.54 3.50 -6.46
N ARG A 173 -23.25 2.27 -6.03
CA ARG A 173 -22.41 1.32 -6.78
C ARG A 173 -23.11 0.78 -8.02
N SER A 174 -24.43 0.57 -8.01
CA SER A 174 -25.14 0.06 -9.18
C SER A 174 -25.15 1.06 -10.32
N ILE A 175 -25.16 2.37 -10.03
CA ILE A 175 -25.06 3.45 -11.03
C ILE A 175 -23.75 3.33 -11.84
N VAL A 176 -22.62 3.13 -11.18
CA VAL A 176 -21.29 3.04 -11.82
C VAL A 176 -20.91 1.63 -12.27
N LYS A 177 -21.77 0.64 -12.01
CA LYS A 177 -21.46 -0.79 -12.21
C LYS A 177 -21.02 -1.10 -13.64
N ILE A 178 -21.75 -0.61 -14.64
CA ILE A 178 -21.48 -0.94 -16.06
C ILE A 178 -20.08 -0.49 -16.44
N GLU A 179 -19.70 0.73 -16.07
CA GLU A 179 -18.39 1.27 -16.42
C GLU A 179 -17.25 0.53 -15.71
N ILE A 180 -17.44 0.20 -14.43
CA ILE A 180 -16.46 -0.58 -13.65
C ILE A 180 -16.32 -2.01 -14.20
N ASP A 181 -17.43 -2.66 -14.57
CA ASP A 181 -17.42 -4.00 -15.16
C ASP A 181 -16.66 -4.00 -16.50
N CYS A 182 -16.87 -2.98 -17.35
CA CYS A 182 -16.12 -2.79 -18.59
C CYS A 182 -14.61 -2.65 -18.34
N ILE A 183 -14.21 -1.81 -17.37
CA ILE A 183 -12.81 -1.66 -16.99
C ILE A 183 -12.22 -3.00 -16.51
N MET A 184 -12.94 -3.73 -15.67
CA MET A 184 -12.49 -5.04 -15.18
C MET A 184 -12.30 -6.04 -16.33
N ASN A 185 -13.25 -6.12 -17.27
CA ASN A 185 -13.15 -7.00 -18.42
C ASN A 185 -11.91 -6.69 -19.28
N GLU A 186 -11.64 -5.40 -19.51
CA GLU A 186 -10.48 -4.97 -20.28
C GLU A 186 -9.16 -5.25 -19.54
N LEU A 187 -9.11 -5.01 -18.23
CA LEU A 187 -7.96 -5.36 -17.39
C LEU A 187 -7.66 -6.86 -17.41
N ILE A 188 -8.68 -7.72 -17.37
CA ILE A 188 -8.50 -9.18 -17.44
C ILE A 188 -7.85 -9.58 -18.76
N GLN A 189 -8.36 -9.08 -19.89
CA GLN A 189 -7.83 -9.39 -21.22
C GLN A 189 -6.38 -8.92 -21.37
N LEU A 190 -6.13 -7.66 -20.99
CA LEU A 190 -4.82 -7.03 -21.08
C LEU A 190 -3.78 -7.76 -20.22
N ARG A 191 -4.14 -8.11 -18.99
CA ARG A 191 -3.26 -8.87 -18.08
C ARG A 191 -2.95 -10.27 -18.62
N ASN A 192 -3.92 -10.93 -19.22
CA ASN A 192 -3.69 -12.21 -19.87
C ASN A 192 -2.72 -12.08 -21.06
N GLU A 193 -2.86 -11.03 -21.88
CA GLU A 193 -1.95 -10.75 -22.98
C GLU A 193 -0.51 -10.47 -22.49
N ILE A 194 -0.35 -9.66 -21.43
CA ILE A 194 0.94 -9.43 -20.77
C ILE A 194 1.60 -10.75 -20.37
N ALA A 195 0.84 -11.65 -19.75
CA ALA A 195 1.33 -12.94 -19.29
C ALA A 195 1.79 -13.84 -20.45
N LEU A 196 0.98 -13.94 -21.52
CA LEU A 196 1.29 -14.73 -22.70
C LEU A 196 2.55 -14.22 -23.41
N HIS A 197 2.71 -12.90 -23.56
CA HIS A 197 3.93 -12.31 -24.12
C HIS A 197 5.18 -12.61 -23.29
N ALA A 198 5.03 -12.75 -21.97
CA ALA A 198 6.11 -13.12 -21.06
C ALA A 198 6.32 -14.65 -20.94
N GLY A 199 5.61 -15.46 -21.75
CA GLY A 199 5.79 -16.91 -21.82
C GLY A 199 5.04 -17.71 -20.74
N PHE A 200 4.04 -17.12 -20.08
CA PHE A 200 3.21 -17.79 -19.07
C PHE A 200 1.88 -18.24 -19.64
N ASN A 201 1.25 -19.25 -19.03
CA ASN A 201 -0.04 -19.75 -19.50
C ASN A 201 -1.20 -18.80 -19.18
N ASN A 202 -1.08 -18.05 -18.08
CA ASN A 202 -2.10 -17.14 -17.58
C ASN A 202 -1.49 -16.09 -16.65
N TYR A 203 -2.29 -15.08 -16.31
CA TYR A 203 -1.82 -13.98 -15.45
C TYR A 203 -1.51 -14.39 -14.01
N SER A 204 -2.13 -15.44 -13.46
CA SER A 204 -1.82 -15.90 -12.11
C SER A 204 -0.38 -16.41 -12.01
N GLU A 205 0.05 -17.25 -12.96
CA GLU A 205 1.44 -17.73 -13.02
C GLU A 205 2.44 -16.56 -13.17
N TYR A 206 2.14 -15.64 -14.10
CA TYR A 206 2.92 -14.42 -14.29
C TYR A 206 3.02 -13.61 -12.99
N ALA A 207 1.90 -13.31 -12.34
CA ALA A 207 1.86 -12.48 -11.14
C ALA A 207 2.57 -13.13 -9.95
N PHE A 208 2.51 -14.45 -9.82
CA PHE A 208 3.25 -15.19 -8.78
C PHE A 208 4.77 -15.07 -8.97
N LYS A 209 5.25 -15.23 -10.22
CA LYS A 209 6.67 -15.00 -10.52
C LYS A 209 7.06 -13.54 -10.34
N GLN A 210 6.29 -12.60 -10.89
CA GLN A 210 6.54 -11.17 -10.77
C GLN A 210 6.66 -10.71 -9.31
N LYS A 211 5.81 -11.25 -8.42
CA LYS A 211 5.79 -10.93 -6.99
C LYS A 211 6.80 -11.73 -6.16
N ASN A 212 7.66 -12.53 -6.79
CA ASN A 212 8.64 -13.38 -6.11
C ASN A 212 8.02 -14.26 -5.01
N ARG A 213 6.79 -14.77 -5.21
CA ARG A 213 6.12 -15.60 -4.19
C ARG A 213 6.93 -16.87 -3.89
N ASP A 214 7.03 -17.18 -2.60
CA ASP A 214 7.66 -18.36 -2.03
C ASP A 214 6.67 -19.52 -1.85
N TYR A 215 5.37 -19.28 -2.05
CA TYR A 215 4.31 -20.27 -2.14
C TYR A 215 3.71 -20.32 -3.57
N CYS A 216 3.01 -21.42 -3.89
CA CYS A 216 2.38 -21.65 -5.19
C CYS A 216 0.85 -21.45 -5.16
N ILE A 217 0.24 -21.49 -6.35
CA ILE A 217 -1.21 -21.28 -6.54
C ILE A 217 -2.01 -22.39 -5.83
N GLU A 218 -1.50 -23.62 -5.87
CA GLU A 218 -2.12 -24.78 -5.24
C GLU A 218 -2.14 -24.64 -3.70
N GLU A 219 -1.14 -24.00 -3.11
CA GLU A 219 -1.12 -23.70 -1.67
C GLU A 219 -2.15 -22.63 -1.31
N CYS A 220 -2.43 -21.67 -2.19
CA CYS A 220 -3.57 -20.76 -2.00
C CYS A 220 -4.90 -21.50 -2.00
N TYR A 221 -5.10 -22.47 -2.89
CA TYR A 221 -6.33 -23.27 -2.88
C TYR A 221 -6.48 -24.09 -1.60
N LYS A 222 -5.40 -24.71 -1.11
CA LYS A 222 -5.41 -25.40 0.20
C LYS A 222 -5.74 -24.46 1.36
N LEU A 223 -5.25 -23.22 1.31
CA LEU A 223 -5.61 -22.20 2.30
C LEU A 223 -7.11 -21.86 2.21
N HIS A 224 -7.66 -21.67 1.02
CA HIS A 224 -9.09 -21.40 0.83
C HIS A 224 -9.96 -22.55 1.38
N GLU A 225 -9.62 -23.80 1.07
CA GLU A 225 -10.31 -24.98 1.61
C GLU A 225 -10.23 -25.04 3.15
N SER A 226 -9.08 -24.67 3.72
CA SER A 226 -8.89 -24.62 5.17
C SER A 226 -9.73 -23.52 5.82
N ILE A 227 -9.81 -22.34 5.19
CA ILE A 227 -10.66 -21.24 5.64
C ILE A 227 -12.14 -21.66 5.58
N GLU A 228 -12.58 -22.26 4.48
CA GLU A 228 -13.95 -22.76 4.34
C GLU A 228 -14.28 -23.81 5.41
N LYS A 229 -13.38 -24.76 5.65
CA LYS A 229 -13.62 -25.85 6.61
C LYS A 229 -13.59 -25.41 8.06
N TYR A 230 -12.69 -24.50 8.45
CA TYR A 230 -12.42 -24.20 9.85
C TYR A 230 -12.84 -22.79 10.28
N VAL A 231 -12.73 -21.78 9.40
CA VAL A 231 -13.02 -20.39 9.75
C VAL A 231 -14.48 -20.04 9.50
N VAL A 232 -15.06 -20.46 8.38
CA VAL A 232 -16.47 -20.16 8.05
C VAL A 232 -17.45 -20.67 9.11
N PRO A 233 -17.34 -21.90 9.66
CA PRO A 233 -18.24 -22.34 10.73
C PRO A 233 -18.15 -21.49 12.00
N ILE A 234 -16.95 -21.05 12.36
CA ILE A 234 -16.74 -20.14 13.51
C ILE A 234 -17.40 -18.78 13.21
N TRP A 235 -17.25 -18.26 12.00
CA TRP A 235 -17.88 -17.02 11.56
C TRP A 235 -19.41 -17.11 11.63
N GLU A 236 -20.01 -18.23 11.22
CA GLU A 236 -21.46 -18.48 11.34
C GLU A 236 -21.94 -18.54 12.79
N GLN A 237 -21.14 -19.15 13.68
CA GLN A 237 -21.42 -19.17 15.12
C GLN A 237 -21.38 -17.75 15.71
N LEU A 238 -20.36 -16.95 15.38
CA LEU A 238 -20.24 -15.55 15.79
C LEU A 238 -21.40 -14.69 15.24
N GLY A 239 -21.82 -14.94 14.00
CA GLY A 239 -23.00 -14.30 13.41
C GLY A 239 -24.29 -14.66 14.16
N SER A 240 -24.45 -15.92 14.58
CA SER A 240 -25.60 -16.38 15.38
C SER A 240 -25.63 -15.74 16.77
N LEU A 241 -24.46 -15.61 17.42
CA LEU A 241 -24.32 -14.88 18.69
C LEU A 241 -24.65 -13.40 18.52
N SER A 242 -24.10 -12.75 17.49
CA SER A 242 -24.39 -11.34 17.17
C SER A 242 -25.88 -11.11 16.91
N LYS A 243 -26.52 -11.99 16.14
CA LYS A 243 -27.97 -11.96 15.91
C LYS A 243 -28.76 -12.02 17.21
N LYS A 244 -28.39 -12.93 18.12
CA LYS A 244 -29.04 -13.07 19.44
C LYS A 244 -28.85 -11.81 20.29
N ASN A 245 -27.63 -11.28 20.34
CA ASN A 245 -27.30 -10.08 21.12
C ASN A 245 -28.04 -8.83 20.60
N LEU A 246 -28.20 -8.70 19.28
CA LEU A 246 -28.97 -7.61 18.67
C LEU A 246 -30.50 -7.78 18.79
N GLY A 247 -30.98 -8.97 19.17
CA GLY A 247 -32.41 -9.26 19.26
C GLY A 247 -33.16 -9.22 17.92
N VAL A 248 -32.47 -9.42 16.79
CA VAL A 248 -33.07 -9.31 15.45
C VAL A 248 -33.58 -10.65 14.92
N LYS A 249 -34.75 -10.65 14.26
CA LYS A 249 -35.34 -11.87 13.66
C LYS A 249 -34.48 -12.44 12.53
N LYS A 250 -33.91 -11.56 11.70
CA LYS A 250 -33.02 -11.92 10.58
C LYS A 250 -31.76 -11.08 10.69
N TYR A 251 -30.62 -11.75 10.68
CA TYR A 251 -29.31 -11.11 10.60
C TYR A 251 -29.08 -10.67 9.15
N ARG A 252 -28.71 -9.40 8.94
CA ARG A 252 -28.58 -8.77 7.62
C ARG A 252 -27.17 -8.20 7.43
N PRO A 253 -26.75 -7.89 6.19
CA PRO A 253 -25.43 -7.33 5.95
C PRO A 253 -25.12 -6.05 6.75
N TRP A 254 -26.13 -5.22 7.02
CA TRP A 254 -26.01 -4.02 7.87
C TRP A 254 -26.05 -4.31 9.39
N ASP A 255 -26.07 -5.58 9.79
CA ASP A 255 -25.93 -6.02 11.19
C ASP A 255 -24.53 -6.60 11.47
N LEU A 256 -23.63 -6.64 10.47
CA LEU A 256 -22.24 -7.17 10.61
C LEU A 256 -21.31 -6.25 11.41
N THR A 257 -21.62 -4.96 11.47
CA THR A 257 -20.79 -3.92 12.10
C THR A 257 -21.52 -3.23 13.25
N PRO A 258 -22.06 -3.95 14.26
CA PRO A 258 -22.62 -3.27 15.41
C PRO A 258 -21.46 -2.61 16.17
N SER A 259 -21.53 -1.28 16.38
CA SER A 259 -20.59 -0.61 17.27
C SER A 259 -20.74 -1.22 18.68
N ASN A 260 -19.78 -2.06 19.05
CA ASN A 260 -19.72 -2.69 20.37
C ASN A 260 -19.05 -1.78 21.41
N LEU A 261 -18.61 -0.57 21.02
CA LEU A 261 -18.07 0.41 21.97
C LEU A 261 -19.13 1.46 22.30
N PRO A 262 -19.69 1.45 23.53
CA PRO A 262 -20.70 2.42 23.93
C PRO A 262 -20.16 3.86 24.00
N LYS A 263 -18.86 4.05 24.29
CA LYS A 263 -18.12 5.32 24.17
C LYS A 263 -16.64 5.06 23.91
N THR A 264 -16.04 5.87 23.03
CA THR A 264 -14.59 5.87 22.78
C THR A 264 -13.86 6.54 23.95
N PRO A 265 -12.78 5.94 24.51
CA PRO A 265 -12.15 6.42 25.74
C PRO A 265 -11.22 7.64 25.54
N PHE A 266 -11.20 8.25 24.36
CA PHE A 266 -10.35 9.37 24.00
C PHE A 266 -11.15 10.40 23.21
N GLN A 267 -10.82 11.69 23.36
CA GLN A 267 -11.58 12.80 22.78
C GLN A 267 -10.88 13.45 21.59
N ASN A 268 -9.56 13.34 21.51
CA ASN A 268 -8.74 13.99 20.48
C ASN A 268 -7.51 13.14 20.11
N ALA A 269 -6.75 13.62 19.13
CA ALA A 269 -5.54 12.94 18.66
C ALA A 269 -4.45 12.80 19.73
N ILE A 270 -4.32 13.78 20.63
CA ILE A 270 -3.33 13.74 21.72
C ILE A 270 -3.66 12.62 22.70
N ASP A 271 -4.94 12.48 23.08
CA ASP A 271 -5.42 11.39 23.94
C ASP A 271 -5.14 10.02 23.30
N LEU A 272 -5.40 9.89 21.99
CA LEU A 272 -5.12 8.67 21.22
C LEU A 272 -3.62 8.33 21.26
N LEU A 273 -2.76 9.30 20.97
CA LEU A 273 -1.30 9.10 20.98
C LEU A 273 -0.79 8.74 22.37
N ASN A 274 -1.28 9.41 23.42
CA ASN A 274 -0.91 9.11 24.80
C ASN A 274 -1.35 7.70 25.22
N GLY A 275 -2.55 7.27 24.80
CA GLY A 275 -3.04 5.91 25.08
C GLY A 275 -2.20 4.84 24.38
N VAL A 276 -1.85 5.05 23.10
CA VAL A 276 -0.99 4.13 22.35
C VAL A 276 0.43 4.09 22.89
N GLU A 277 0.98 5.25 23.29
CA GLU A 277 2.26 5.34 23.99
C GLU A 277 2.27 4.48 25.26
N GLU A 278 1.23 4.60 26.08
CA GLU A 278 1.08 3.83 27.31
C GLU A 278 0.96 2.33 27.05
N ILE A 279 0.28 1.92 25.97
CA ILE A 279 0.21 0.52 25.53
C ILE A 279 1.61 0.01 25.24
N PHE A 280 2.40 0.71 24.43
CA PHE A 280 3.76 0.27 24.10
C PHE A 280 4.66 0.27 25.34
N ARG A 281 4.56 1.29 26.20
CA ARG A 281 5.32 1.36 27.46
C ARG A 281 5.11 0.15 28.35
N LYS A 282 3.89 -0.40 28.38
CA LYS A 282 3.56 -1.61 29.15
C LYS A 282 3.89 -2.92 28.43
N THR A 283 4.04 -2.88 27.11
CA THR A 283 4.16 -4.09 26.29
C THR A 283 5.61 -4.44 26.00
N ASP A 284 6.41 -3.50 25.50
CA ASP A 284 7.79 -3.75 25.07
C ASP A 284 8.61 -2.45 25.01
N LEU A 285 9.80 -2.45 25.60
CA LEU A 285 10.67 -1.28 25.69
C LEU A 285 11.14 -0.78 24.31
N TYR A 286 11.49 -1.69 23.39
CA TYR A 286 11.95 -1.32 22.05
C TYR A 286 10.83 -0.64 21.25
N PHE A 287 9.61 -1.17 21.31
CA PHE A 287 8.45 -0.55 20.65
C PHE A 287 8.10 0.81 21.26
N TYR A 288 8.19 0.94 22.58
CA TYR A 288 8.00 2.21 23.26
C TYR A 288 9.03 3.26 22.80
N GLU A 289 10.32 2.92 22.80
CA GLU A 289 11.39 3.83 22.36
C GLU A 289 11.24 4.25 20.90
N LYS A 290 10.88 3.31 20.01
CA LYS A 290 10.63 3.63 18.60
C LYS A 290 9.41 4.50 18.39
N PHE A 291 8.32 4.26 19.13
CA PHE A 291 7.14 5.11 19.08
C PHE A 291 7.44 6.54 19.56
N ILE A 292 8.19 6.68 20.66
CA ILE A 292 8.62 7.98 21.17
C ILE A 292 9.49 8.73 20.15
N HIS A 293 10.41 8.02 19.49
CA HIS A 293 11.26 8.59 18.44
C HIS A 293 10.44 9.21 17.32
N ILE A 294 9.56 8.43 16.66
CA ILE A 294 8.74 8.95 15.55
C ILE A 294 7.80 10.07 16.00
N ARG A 295 7.27 9.99 17.22
CA ARG A 295 6.39 11.02 17.77
C ARG A 295 7.14 12.33 18.00
N LYS A 296 8.34 12.28 18.60
CA LYS A 296 9.17 13.47 18.87
C LYS A 296 9.75 14.08 17.60
N ALA A 297 10.06 13.25 16.61
CA ALA A 297 10.56 13.70 15.31
C ALA A 297 9.46 14.33 14.41
N GLY A 298 8.18 14.29 14.83
CA GLY A 298 7.07 14.85 14.05
C GLY A 298 6.65 13.97 12.87
N PHE A 299 6.98 12.68 12.91
CA PHE A 299 6.68 11.69 11.89
C PHE A 299 5.34 10.97 12.10
N ILE A 300 4.46 11.54 12.93
CA ILE A 300 3.08 11.06 13.10
C ILE A 300 2.11 12.19 12.76
N ASP A 301 1.24 11.97 11.77
CA ASP A 301 0.14 12.87 11.40
C ASP A 301 -1.19 12.13 11.48
N VAL A 302 -1.81 12.18 12.66
CA VAL A 302 -3.09 11.51 12.98
C VAL A 302 -4.27 12.48 13.03
N GLU A 303 -4.05 13.79 13.14
CA GLU A 303 -5.12 14.78 13.31
C GLU A 303 -5.99 14.89 12.06
N GLU A 304 -7.32 14.94 12.25
CA GLU A 304 -8.27 15.21 11.17
C GLU A 304 -8.34 16.71 10.89
N ARG A 305 -8.31 17.09 9.61
CA ARG A 305 -8.45 18.48 9.17
C ARG A 305 -8.95 18.57 7.74
N GLU A 306 -9.51 19.71 7.39
CA GLU A 306 -9.97 19.98 6.01
C GLU A 306 -8.83 19.78 5.01
N ASN A 307 -9.17 19.24 3.83
CA ASN A 307 -8.23 18.96 2.75
C ASN A 307 -7.15 17.91 3.09
N LYS A 308 -7.25 17.18 4.20
CA LYS A 308 -6.40 16.00 4.42
C LYS A 308 -6.97 14.79 3.67
N ALA A 309 -6.12 13.98 3.05
CA ALA A 309 -6.56 12.80 2.31
C ALA A 309 -7.09 11.71 3.28
N PRO A 310 -8.19 11.01 2.97
CA PRO A 310 -8.72 9.98 3.85
C PRO A 310 -7.81 8.74 3.89
N GLY A 311 -7.90 7.96 4.98
CA GLY A 311 -7.21 6.66 5.13
C GLY A 311 -6.16 6.62 6.24
N ALA A 312 -5.35 5.57 6.20
CA ALA A 312 -4.18 5.36 7.05
C ALA A 312 -3.07 4.71 6.22
N ALA A 313 -1.82 5.06 6.51
CA ALA A 313 -0.64 4.54 5.83
C ALA A 313 0.62 4.73 6.68
N CYS A 314 1.60 3.87 6.46
CA CYS A 314 2.98 4.07 6.89
C CYS A 314 3.84 4.24 5.63
N PHE A 315 4.48 5.39 5.50
CA PHE A 315 5.41 5.68 4.41
C PHE A 315 6.85 5.46 4.88
N THR A 316 7.71 5.03 3.97
CA THR A 316 9.16 4.87 4.21
C THR A 316 9.92 6.05 3.63
N LEU A 317 10.93 6.52 4.36
CA LEU A 317 11.90 7.52 3.94
C LEU A 317 13.27 6.83 3.88
N PRO A 318 13.58 6.12 2.78
CA PRO A 318 14.68 5.15 2.75
C PRO A 318 16.07 5.78 2.80
N HIS A 319 16.24 7.05 2.41
CA HIS A 319 17.53 7.74 2.47
C HIS A 319 17.85 8.21 3.89
N SER A 320 16.89 8.84 4.56
CA SER A 320 17.01 9.23 5.98
C SER A 320 16.85 8.05 6.94
N LYS A 321 16.43 6.88 6.44
CA LYS A 321 16.10 5.67 7.22
C LYS A 321 15.01 5.94 8.27
N GLU A 322 14.04 6.76 7.89
CA GLU A 322 12.90 7.14 8.72
C GLU A 322 11.58 6.63 8.13
N VAL A 323 10.50 6.83 8.87
CA VAL A 323 9.14 6.46 8.47
C VAL A 323 8.20 7.62 8.76
N PHE A 324 7.07 7.67 8.08
CA PHE A 324 6.01 8.64 8.36
C PHE A 324 4.67 7.92 8.54
N VAL A 325 4.13 7.98 9.75
CA VAL A 325 2.85 7.38 10.12
C VAL A 325 1.74 8.38 9.89
N TYR A 326 0.76 7.99 9.09
CA TYR A 326 -0.36 8.82 8.66
C TYR A 326 -1.67 8.14 8.97
N SER A 327 -2.60 8.83 9.61
CA SER A 327 -4.00 8.39 9.68
C SER A 327 -4.94 9.55 9.93
N ASN A 328 -6.23 9.30 9.86
CA ASN A 328 -7.27 10.29 10.10
C ASN A 328 -8.00 9.98 11.41
N PHE A 329 -7.92 10.92 12.35
CA PHE A 329 -8.52 10.77 13.67
C PHE A 329 -10.03 10.56 13.54
N SER A 330 -10.54 9.59 14.28
CA SER A 330 -11.96 9.49 14.58
C SER A 330 -12.13 9.01 16.02
N PRO A 331 -13.17 9.44 16.74
CA PRO A 331 -13.46 8.93 18.07
C PRO A 331 -14.06 7.53 17.97
N SER A 332 -13.27 6.54 17.53
CA SER A 332 -13.69 5.16 17.31
C SER A 332 -12.59 4.15 17.64
N PHE A 333 -12.96 2.89 17.90
CA PHE A 333 -11.98 1.79 18.02
C PHE A 333 -11.05 1.70 16.80
N TYR A 334 -11.59 2.02 15.62
CA TYR A 334 -10.86 1.95 14.37
C TYR A 334 -9.65 2.88 14.36
N ALA A 335 -9.72 4.06 14.99
CA ALA A 335 -8.57 4.96 15.07
C ALA A 335 -7.41 4.36 15.88
N ILE A 336 -7.69 3.63 16.96
CA ILE A 336 -6.66 2.89 17.71
C ILE A 336 -6.05 1.81 16.81
N ASN A 337 -6.89 0.98 16.19
CA ASN A 337 -6.43 -0.14 15.38
C ASN A 337 -5.60 0.33 14.16
N ALA A 338 -6.05 1.38 13.47
CA ALA A 338 -5.34 1.97 12.35
C ALA A 338 -3.97 2.50 12.80
N LEU A 339 -3.90 3.27 13.88
CA LEU A 339 -2.62 3.78 14.38
C LEU A 339 -1.66 2.65 14.78
N ILE A 340 -2.13 1.65 15.53
CA ILE A 340 -1.30 0.50 15.92
C ILE A 340 -0.85 -0.30 14.69
N HIS A 341 -1.71 -0.47 13.69
CA HIS A 341 -1.37 -1.13 12.43
C HIS A 341 -0.24 -0.39 11.70
N GLU A 342 -0.37 0.91 11.49
CA GLU A 342 0.65 1.70 10.79
C GLU A 342 1.96 1.80 11.60
N VAL A 343 1.89 1.88 12.92
CA VAL A 343 3.08 1.82 13.78
C VAL A 343 3.75 0.44 13.71
N GLY A 344 2.99 -0.63 13.52
CA GLY A 344 3.53 -1.97 13.26
C GLY A 344 4.40 -2.00 11.99
N HIS A 345 3.94 -1.37 10.91
CA HIS A 345 4.74 -1.19 9.69
C HIS A 345 6.01 -0.36 9.97
N ALA A 346 5.88 0.75 10.70
CA ALA A 346 7.01 1.57 11.09
C ALA A 346 8.09 0.77 11.82
N PHE A 347 7.70 -0.08 12.78
CA PHE A 347 8.65 -0.95 13.49
C PHE A 347 9.31 -1.98 12.59
N HIS A 348 8.55 -2.57 11.66
CA HIS A 348 9.10 -3.49 10.67
C HIS A 348 10.17 -2.81 9.80
N PHE A 349 9.88 -1.61 9.28
CA PHE A 349 10.83 -0.86 8.46
C PHE A 349 12.07 -0.43 9.24
N TYR A 350 11.95 -0.03 10.51
CA TYR A 350 13.14 0.23 11.33
C TYR A 350 14.02 -0.99 11.52
N LYS A 351 13.45 -2.19 11.62
CA LYS A 351 14.25 -3.41 11.63
C LYS A 351 14.94 -3.63 10.28
N GLN A 352 14.26 -3.35 9.18
CA GLN A 352 14.83 -3.45 7.83
C GLN A 352 15.98 -2.45 7.61
N PHE A 353 15.82 -1.18 7.97
CA PHE A 353 16.85 -0.14 7.78
C PHE A 353 18.14 -0.37 8.57
N ASN A 354 18.05 -1.11 9.68
CA ASN A 354 19.16 -1.47 10.55
C ASN A 354 19.73 -2.87 10.25
N ASN A 355 19.22 -3.56 9.23
CA ASN A 355 19.70 -4.87 8.85
C ASN A 355 20.73 -4.76 7.72
N ASP A 356 22.01 -4.66 8.09
CA ASP A 356 23.13 -4.58 7.13
C ASP A 356 23.29 -5.85 6.27
N SER A 357 22.60 -6.93 6.63
CA SER A 357 22.61 -8.21 5.90
C SER A 357 21.49 -8.37 4.88
N SER A 358 20.51 -7.45 4.80
CA SER A 358 19.45 -7.52 3.77
C SER A 358 19.75 -6.58 2.61
N MET A 359 20.23 -7.15 1.50
CA MET A 359 20.21 -6.50 0.18
C MET A 359 19.31 -7.25 -0.80
#